data_AF-A0A2V6HHP5-F1
#
_entry.id   AF-A0A2V6HHP5-F1
#
_cell.length_a   1.000
_cell.length_b   1.000
_cell.length_c   1.000
_cell.angle_alpha   90.00
_cell.angle_beta   90.00
_cell.angle_gamma   90.00
#
_symmetry.space_group_name_H-M   'P 1'
#
loop_
_entity.id
_entity.type
_entity.pdbx_description
1 polymer ?
#
loop_
_entity_poly.entity_id
_entity_poly.type
_entity_poly.pdbx_seq_one_letter_code
_entity_poly.pdbx_strand_id
1 'polypeptide(L)' 'SSFGQGRVLKDMIPNTVFPGAFDDVNFALKLLRKDVGLATELGREYHVPMMIAALAEQQLEEALGRGWGDKDSMTFF' A
#
# COMPACT_ATOMS: atom_id res chain seq x y z
N SER A 1 2.39 -26.42 5.33
CA SER A 1 1.32 -25.78 4.53
C SER A 1 1.88 -24.50 3.92
N SER A 2 1.58 -24.19 2.65
CA SER A 2 2.22 -23.08 1.90
C SER A 2 1.45 -21.73 1.97
N PHE A 3 0.35 -21.66 2.72
CA PHE A 3 -0.50 -20.48 2.79
C PHE A 3 0.03 -19.45 3.79
N GLY A 4 -0.26 -18.16 3.56
CA GLY A 4 0.12 -17.07 4.47
C GLY A 4 1.62 -16.72 4.46
N GLN A 5 2.37 -17.15 3.45
CA GLN A 5 3.82 -16.93 3.37
C GLN A 5 4.21 -15.64 2.62
N GLY A 6 3.26 -14.72 2.40
CA GLY A 6 3.51 -13.46 1.70
C GLY A 6 4.51 -12.58 2.46
N ARG A 7 5.35 -11.87 1.71
CA ARG A 7 6.38 -10.96 2.25
C ARG A 7 5.84 -9.97 3.28
N VAL A 8 4.63 -9.45 3.04
CA VAL A 8 3.96 -8.54 3.98
C VAL A 8 3.79 -9.18 5.36
N LEU A 9 3.30 -10.42 5.42
CA LEU A 9 3.02 -11.12 6.67
C LEU A 9 4.30 -11.58 7.38
N LYS A 10 5.32 -11.95 6.62
CA LYS A 10 6.57 -12.50 7.17
C LYS A 10 7.57 -11.44 7.61
N ASP A 11 7.71 -10.39 6.80
CA ASP A 11 8.81 -9.46 6.92
C ASP A 11 8.31 -8.09 7.34
N MET A 12 7.28 -7.55 6.67
CA MET A 12 6.88 -6.16 6.88
C MET A 12 6.08 -5.98 8.17
N ILE A 13 5.13 -6.87 8.48
CA ILE A 13 4.37 -6.77 9.73
C ILE A 13 5.28 -6.89 10.97
N PRO A 14 6.15 -7.91 11.10
CA PRO A 14 6.98 -8.05 12.28
C PRO A 14 8.04 -6.95 12.44
N ASN A 15 8.59 -6.44 11.33
CA ASN A 15 9.70 -5.49 11.38
C ASN A 15 9.29 -4.02 11.27
N THR A 16 8.10 -3.72 10.72
CA THR A 16 7.65 -2.33 10.51
C THR A 16 6.38 -2.02 11.31
N VAL A 17 5.35 -2.87 11.19
CA VAL A 17 4.04 -2.61 11.83
C VAL A 17 4.09 -2.81 13.34
N PHE A 18 4.54 -3.96 13.83
CA PHE A 18 4.57 -4.24 15.28
C PHE A 18 5.47 -3.28 16.08
N PRO A 19 6.65 -2.88 15.58
CA PRO A 19 7.47 -1.89 16.26
C PRO A 19 6.98 -0.45 16.06
N GLY A 20 6.06 -0.20 15.12
CA GLY A 20 5.62 1.14 14.73
C GLY A 20 6.69 1.95 13.99
N ALA A 21 7.64 1.29 13.33
CA ALA A 21 8.79 1.89 12.67
C ALA A 21 8.43 2.48 11.28
N PHE A 22 7.46 3.40 11.26
CA PHE A 22 6.92 3.97 10.02
C PHE A 22 7.77 5.12 9.44
N ASP A 23 8.68 5.68 10.23
CA ASP A 23 9.55 6.77 9.80
C ASP A 23 10.84 6.25 9.13
N ASP A 24 11.15 4.95 9.28
CA ASP A 24 12.21 4.24 8.55
C ASP A 24 11.68 3.80 7.18
N VAL A 25 11.63 4.75 6.25
CA VAL A 25 10.99 4.58 4.94
C VAL A 25 11.76 3.60 4.05
N ASN A 26 11.24 2.38 3.89
CA ASN A 26 11.68 1.45 2.85
C ASN A 26 11.04 1.81 1.51
N PHE A 27 9.77 2.20 1.53
CA PHE A 27 9.04 2.68 0.36
C PHE A 27 7.99 3.70 0.77
N ALA A 28 8.01 4.90 0.18
CA ALA A 28 7.12 5.99 0.59
C ALA A 28 5.66 5.72 0.20
N LEU A 29 4.73 6.00 1.12
CA LEU A 29 3.29 5.82 0.90
C LEU A 29 2.79 6.58 -0.35
N LYS A 30 3.32 7.78 -0.62
CA LYS A 30 2.97 8.56 -1.83
C LYS A 30 3.34 7.86 -3.14
N LEU A 31 4.44 7.10 -3.14
CA LEU A 31 4.85 6.30 -4.30
C LEU A 31 3.93 5.09 -4.46
N LEU A 32 3.56 4.44 -3.35
CA LEU A 32 2.59 3.35 -3.39
C LEU A 32 1.25 3.81 -3.97
N ARG A 33 0.72 4.96 -3.53
CA ARG A 33 -0.48 5.53 -4.17
C ARG A 33 -0.25 5.66 -5.66
N LYS A 34 0.81 6.36 -6.09
CA LYS A 34 1.06 6.63 -7.51
C LYS A 34 1.01 5.34 -8.34
N ASP A 35 1.69 4.28 -7.90
CA ASP A 35 1.76 3.02 -8.64
C ASP A 35 0.40 2.31 -8.69
N VAL A 36 -0.38 2.36 -7.61
CA VAL A 36 -1.76 1.85 -7.59
C VAL A 36 -2.66 2.63 -8.54
N GLY A 37 -2.54 3.97 -8.58
CA GLY A 37 -3.29 4.82 -9.51
C GLY A 37 -2.97 4.53 -10.98
N LEU A 38 -1.69 4.33 -11.31
CA LEU A 38 -1.28 3.91 -12.66
C LEU A 38 -1.86 2.53 -13.02
N ALA A 39 -1.89 1.60 -12.07
CA ALA A 39 -2.52 0.31 -12.29
C ALA A 39 -4.02 0.48 -12.53
N THR A 40 -4.76 1.21 -11.68
CA THR A 40 -6.22 1.40 -11.81
C THR A 40 -6.62 2.14 -13.09
N GLU A 41 -5.81 3.10 -13.53
CA GLU A 41 -5.96 3.76 -14.83
C GLU A 41 -5.79 2.78 -15.98
N LEU A 42 -4.72 1.97 -15.98
CA LEU A 42 -4.50 0.94 -16.99
C LEU A 42 -5.65 -0.08 -17.02
N GLY A 43 -6.14 -0.53 -15.86
CA GLY A 43 -7.27 -1.44 -15.80
C GLY A 43 -8.52 -0.86 -16.47
N ARG A 44 -8.77 0.44 -16.30
CA ARG A 44 -9.90 1.14 -16.92
C ARG A 44 -9.75 1.20 -18.45
N GLU A 45 -8.56 1.50 -18.95
CA GLU A 45 -8.26 1.55 -20.38
C GLU A 45 -8.57 0.20 -21.07
N TYR A 46 -8.20 -0.90 -20.41
CA TYR A 46 -8.40 -2.26 -20.93
C TYR A 46 -9.71 -2.92 -20.45
N HIS A 47 -10.62 -2.16 -19.83
CA HIS A 47 -11.91 -2.66 -19.34
C HIS A 47 -11.79 -3.85 -18.36
N VAL A 48 -10.70 -3.89 -17.58
CA VAL A 48 -10.44 -4.90 -16.55
C VAL A 48 -10.97 -4.41 -15.20
N PRO A 49 -11.94 -5.09 -14.57
CA PRO A 49 -12.46 -4.68 -13.28
C PRO A 49 -11.43 -4.94 -12.17
N MET A 50 -11.01 -3.88 -11.47
CA MET A 50 -10.03 -3.95 -10.39
C MET A 50 -10.59 -3.46 -9.05
N MET A 51 -11.70 -4.07 -8.63
CA MET A 51 -12.46 -3.67 -7.44
C MET A 51 -11.61 -3.54 -6.16
N ILE A 52 -10.73 -4.52 -5.91
CA ILE A 52 -9.86 -4.50 -4.72
C ILE A 52 -8.79 -3.42 -4.81
N ALA A 53 -8.20 -3.21 -6.00
CA ALA A 53 -7.22 -2.15 -6.20
C ALA A 53 -7.85 -0.76 -6.08
N ALA A 54 -9.07 -0.57 -6.57
CA ALA A 54 -9.82 0.68 -6.43
C ALA A 54 -10.13 1.00 -4.97
N LEU A 55 -10.53 0.00 -4.17
CA LEU A 55 -10.72 0.18 -2.73
C LEU A 55 -9.39 0.53 -2.04
N ALA A 56 -8.30 -0.16 -2.40
CA ALA A 56 -6.97 0.14 -1.85
C ALA A 56 -6.52 1.57 -2.23
N GLU A 57 -6.77 2.02 -3.45
CA GLU A 57 -6.47 3.38 -3.91
C GLU A 57 -7.17 4.43 -3.04
N GLN A 58 -8.45 4.22 -2.70
CA GLN A 58 -9.21 5.12 -1.83
C GLN A 58 -8.60 5.20 -0.42
N GLN A 59 -8.18 4.07 0.16
CA GLN A 59 -7.54 4.06 1.47
C GLN A 59 -6.18 4.78 1.44
N LEU A 60 -5.42 4.64 0.36
CA LEU A 60 -4.16 5.37 0.17
C LEU A 60 -4.39 6.88 0.05
N GLU A 61 -5.45 7.31 -0.66
CA GLU A 61 -5.83 8.72 -0.73
C GLU A 61 -6.20 9.29 0.66
N GLU A 62 -6.96 8.55 1.47
CA GLU A 62 -7.27 8.96 2.84
C GLU A 62 -6.00 9.09 3.70
N ALA A 63 -5.06 8.15 3.58
CA ALA A 63 -3.79 8.18 4.28
C ALA A 63 -2.91 9.37 3.85
N LEU A 64 -2.90 9.72 2.54
CA LEU A 64 -2.26 10.93 2.05
C LEU A 64 -2.93 12.21 2.59
N GLY A 65 -4.26 12.23 2.68
CA GLY A 65 -5.02 13.32 3.28
C GLY A 65 -4.68 13.57 4.76
N ARG A 66 -4.21 12.54 5.47
CA ARG A 66 -3.68 12.64 6.86
C ARG A 66 -2.23 13.11 6.95
N GLY A 67 -1.58 13.36 5.81
CA GLY A 67 -0.19 13.81 5.74
C GLY A 67 0.84 12.68 5.87
N TRP A 68 0.46 11.41 5.64
CA TRP A 68 1.38 10.26 5.79
C TRP A 68 2.19 9.94 4.54
N GLY A 69 2.19 10.81 3.54
CA GLY A 69 2.80 10.52 2.23
C GLY A 69 4.29 10.24 2.25
N ASP A 70 5.02 10.83 3.20
CA ASP A 70 6.47 10.63 3.37
C ASP A 70 6.81 9.50 4.36
N LYS A 71 5.80 8.86 4.98
CA LYS A 71 6.01 7.68 5.83
C LYS A 71 6.13 6.41 5.00
N ASP A 72 6.56 5.34 5.63
CA ASP A 72 6.59 4.03 5.01
C ASP A 72 5.20 3.60 4.56
N SER A 73 5.16 2.88 3.44
CA SER A 73 3.96 2.29 2.87
C SER A 73 3.19 1.41 3.85
N MET A 74 3.80 0.83 4.87
CA MET A 74 3.09 0.04 5.88
C MET A 74 2.23 0.89 6.83
N THR A 75 2.31 2.22 6.77
CA THR A 75 1.54 3.13 7.63
C THR A 75 0.02 3.05 7.41
N PHE A 76 -0.45 2.51 6.28
CA PHE A 76 -1.90 2.33 6.07
C PHE A 76 -2.50 1.10 6.77
N PHE A 77 -1.68 0.22 7.36
CA PHE A 77 -2.15 -0.90 8.21
C PHE A 77 -2.69 -0.40 9.55
#